data_AF-A0A8S2U8H6-F1
#
_entry.id   AF-A0A8S2U8H6-F1
#
_cell.length_a   1.000
_cell.length_b   1.000
_cell.length_c   1.000
_cell.angle_alpha   90.00
_cell.angle_beta   90.00
_cell.angle_gamma   90.00
#
_symmetry.space_group_name_H-M   'P 1'
#
loop_
_entity.id
_entity.type
_entity.pdbx_description
1 polymer ?
#
loop_
_entity_poly.entity_id
_entity_poly.type
_entity_poly.pdbx_seq_one_letter_code
_entity_poly.pdbx_strand_id
1 'polypeptide(L)' 'YAGNETFEKALDLFEKIDIELDRVTYTIVFNACAKLCNDRAMKIGKELLAKMPENYRINNIKSTSAID' A
#
# COMPACT_ATOMS: atom_id res chain seq x y z
N TYR A 1 -8.80 16.28 -10.88
CA TYR A 1 -7.45 15.98 -11.38
C TYR A 1 -6.38 15.82 -10.28
N ALA A 2 -6.52 16.33 -9.05
CA ALA A 2 -5.46 16.28 -8.02
C ALA A 2 -5.20 14.91 -7.32
N GLY A 3 -6.09 13.92 -7.48
CA GLY A 3 -5.95 12.63 -6.78
C GLY A 3 -4.82 11.75 -7.34
N ASN A 4 -4.78 11.56 -8.66
CA ASN A 4 -3.86 10.61 -9.30
C ASN A 4 -2.39 11.00 -9.15
N GLU A 5 -2.08 12.29 -9.25
CA GLU A 5 -0.71 12.79 -9.14
C GLU A 5 -0.10 12.56 -7.74
N THR A 6 -0.96 12.55 -6.71
CA THR A 6 -0.55 12.29 -5.32
C THR A 6 -0.24 10.80 -5.10
N PHE A 7 -1.00 9.92 -5.76
CA PHE A 7 -0.80 8.47 -5.70
C PHE A 7 0.45 8.04 -6.47
N GLU A 8 0.74 8.64 -7.61
CA GLU A 8 1.98 8.37 -8.34
C GLU A 8 3.22 8.80 -7.54
N LYS A 9 3.17 9.98 -6.89
CA LYS A 9 4.25 10.42 -5.98
C LYS A 9 4.44 9.48 -4.80
N ALA A 10 3.37 8.89 -4.25
CA ALA A 10 3.47 7.89 -3.18
C ALA A 10 4.19 6.61 -3.64
N LEU A 11 3.94 6.16 -4.87
CA LEU A 11 4.66 5.03 -5.47
C LEU A 11 6.14 5.36 -5.70
N ASP A 12 6.42 6.55 -6.22
CA ASP A 12 7.79 7.02 -6.46
C ASP A 12 8.60 7.15 -5.16
N LEU A 13 7.95 7.56 -4.07
CA LEU A 13 8.56 7.64 -2.74
C LEU A 13 8.85 6.24 -2.17
N PHE A 14 7.94 5.28 -2.40
CA PHE A 14 8.12 3.90 -1.97
C PHE A 14 9.28 3.22 -2.69
N GLU A 15 9.46 3.46 -3.99
CA GLU A 15 10.60 2.92 -4.75
C GLU A 15 11.96 3.48 -4.27
N LYS A 16 11.97 4.64 -3.62
CA LYS A 16 13.20 5.33 -3.15
C LYS A 16 13.48 5.14 -1.66
N ILE A 17 12.54 4.56 -0.91
CA ILE A 17 12.69 4.35 0.53
C ILE A 17 13.43 3.02 0.78
N ASP A 18 14.57 3.12 1.45
CA ASP A 18 15.36 1.98 1.96
C ASP A 18 15.22 1.82 3.49
N ILE A 19 14.18 2.45 4.06
CA ILE A 19 13.88 2.43 5.49
C ILE A 19 12.65 1.56 5.79
N GLU A 20 12.59 1.01 7.01
CA GLU A 20 11.42 0.27 7.48
C GLU A 20 10.19 1.17 7.46
N LEU A 21 9.16 0.75 6.72
CA LEU A 21 7.95 1.52 6.52
C LEU A 21 7.00 1.33 7.69
N ASP A 22 6.46 2.44 8.19
CA ASP A 22 5.44 2.39 9.22
C ASP A 22 4.10 1.88 8.68
N ARG A 23 3.25 1.40 9.59
CA ARG A 23 1.92 0.88 9.32
C ARG A 23 1.06 1.85 8.49
N VAL A 24 1.18 3.15 8.77
CA VAL A 24 0.47 4.20 8.05
C VAL A 24 0.94 4.30 6.60
N THR A 25 2.24 4.18 6.36
CA THR A 25 2.80 4.29 5.01
C THR A 25 2.35 3.14 4.12
N TYR A 26 2.33 1.91 4.64
CA TYR A 26 1.77 0.77 3.93
C TYR A 26 0.30 1.01 3.53
N THR A 27 -0.52 1.52 4.45
CA THR A 27 -1.93 1.82 4.16
C THR A 27 -2.09 2.86 3.05
N ILE A 28 -1.27 3.92 3.07
CA ILE A 28 -1.29 4.97 2.04
C ILE A 28 -0.90 4.41 0.68
N VAL A 29 0.17 3.62 0.61
CA VAL A 29 0.63 3.02 -0.65
C VAL A 29 -0.39 2.01 -1.18
N PHE A 30 -0.99 1.17 -0.34
CA PHE A 30 -2.05 0.26 -0.78
C PHE A 30 -3.31 0.99 -1.27
N ASN A 31 -3.71 2.07 -0.59
CA ASN A 31 -4.83 2.89 -1.04
C ASN A 31 -4.51 3.59 -2.38
N ALA A 32 -3.28 4.08 -2.54
CA ALA A 32 -2.78 4.61 -3.80
C ALA A 32 -2.83 3.55 -4.92
N CYS A 33 -2.38 2.32 -4.63
CA CYS A 33 -2.45 1.21 -5.57
C CYS A 33 -3.89 0.89 -5.99
N ALA A 34 -4.81 0.83 -5.02
CA ALA A 34 -6.23 0.56 -5.26
C ALA A 34 -6.91 1.68 -6.07
N LYS A 35 -6.53 2.94 -5.84
CA LYS A 35 -7.08 4.11 -6.55
C LYS A 35 -6.54 4.27 -7.96
N LEU A 36 -5.26 3.94 -8.19
CA LEU A 36 -4.63 4.03 -9.50
C LEU A 36 -5.09 2.92 -10.45
N CYS A 37 -5.42 1.74 -9.91
CA CYS A 37 -5.95 0.59 -10.67
C CYS A 37 -5.19 0.31 -11.98
N ASN A 38 -3.88 0.50 -11.98
CA ASN A 38 -3.01 0.29 -13.13
C ASN A 38 -2.00 -0.84 -12.85
N ASP A 39 -1.39 -1.35 -13.91
CA ASP A 39 -0.50 -2.51 -13.83
C ASP A 39 0.73 -2.25 -12.91
N ARG A 40 1.25 -1.01 -12.97
CA ARG A 40 2.34 -0.53 -12.10
C ARG A 40 1.97 -0.60 -10.62
N ALA A 41 0.81 -0.06 -10.24
CA ALA A 41 0.29 -0.10 -8.88
C ALA A 41 0.09 -1.53 -8.39
N MET A 42 -0.40 -2.42 -9.26
CA MET A 42 -0.61 -3.83 -8.90
C MET A 42 0.71 -4.56 -8.67
N LYS A 43 1.73 -4.28 -9.49
CA LYS A 43 3.09 -4.83 -9.29
C LYS A 43 3.71 -4.33 -7.97
N ILE A 44 3.68 -3.01 -7.74
CA ILE A 44 4.23 -2.40 -6.52
C ILE A 44 3.49 -2.91 -5.28
N GLY A 45 2.16 -3.00 -5.31
CA GLY A 45 1.37 -3.52 -4.20
C GLY A 45 1.71 -4.97 -3.84
N LYS A 46 2.05 -5.82 -4.82
CA LYS A 46 2.51 -7.19 -4.58
C LYS A 46 3.90 -7.24 -3.94
N GLU A 47 4.85 -6.43 -4.43
CA GLU A 47 6.19 -6.34 -3.84
C GLU A 47 6.15 -5.77 -2.42
N LEU A 48 5.29 -4.77 -2.19
CA LEU A 48 5.01 -4.20 -0.88
C LEU A 48 4.46 -5.26 0.09
N LEU A 49 3.51 -6.08 -0.36
CA LEU A 49 2.94 -7.16 0.44
C LEU A 49 3.98 -8.25 0.76
N ALA A 50 4.92 -8.52 -0.16
CA ALA A 50 5.99 -9.49 0.07
C ALA A 50 7.04 -9.00 1.07
N LYS A 51 7.30 -7.68 1.11
CA LYS A 51 8.22 -7.04 2.08
C LYS A 51 7.55 -6.72 3.41
N MET A 52 6.24 -6.90 3.51
CA MET A 52 5.48 -6.54 4.69
C MET A 52 5.72 -7.54 5.83
N PRO A 53 6.10 -7.07 7.03
CA PRO A 53 6.31 -7.96 8.16
C PRO A 53 4.98 -8.63 8.58
N GLU A 54 5.07 -9.88 9.03
CA GLU A 54 3.91 -10.75 9.33
C GLU A 54 2.95 -10.13 10.36
N ASN A 55 3.47 -9.28 11.25
CA ASN A 55 2.73 -8.52 12.26
C ASN A 55 1.70 -7.52 11.68
N TYR A 56 1.84 -7.12 10.41
CA TYR A 56 0.88 -6.24 9.74
C TYR A 56 -0.30 -7.04 9.16
N ARG A 57 -0.05 -8.27 8.69
CA ARG A 57 -1.04 -9.13 8.03
C ARG A 57 -2.26 -9.41 8.92
N ILE A 58 -2.06 -9.42 10.23
CA ILE A 58 -3.08 -9.74 11.24
C ILE A 58 -4.14 -8.63 11.38
N ASN A 59 -3.80 -7.36 11.11
CA ASN A 59 -4.72 -6.25 11.36
C ASN A 59 -5.73 -6.02 10.23
N ASN A 60 -5.44 -6.50 9.01
CA ASN A 60 -6.35 -6.33 7.87
C ASN A 60 -7.44 -7.43 7.81
N ILE A 61 -7.22 -8.58 8.47
CA ILE A 61 -8.22 -9.65 8.61
C ILE A 61 -9.29 -9.26 9.65
N LYS A 62 -8.91 -8.47 10.67
CA LYS A 62 -9.85 -8.03 11.70
C LYS A 62 -10.92 -7.05 11.16
N SER A 63 -10.65 -6.39 10.04
CA SER A 63 -11.60 -5.48 9.37
C SER A 63 -12.65 -6.21 8.52
N THR A 64 -12.39 -7.45 8.07
CA THR A 64 -13.35 -8.27 7.31
C THR A 64 -14.15 -9.24 8.17
N SER A 65 -13.76 -9.48 9.42
CA SER A 65 -14.53 -10.31 10.38
C SER A 65 -15.55 -9.53 11.21
N ALA A 66 -15.73 -8.23 10.97
CA ALA A 66 -16.81 -7.42 11.57
C ALA A 66 -18.02 -7.24 10.63
N ILE A 67 -18.17 -8.15 9.66
CA ILE A 67 -19.39 -8.34 8.88
C ILE A 67 -19.90 -9.75 9.20
N ASP A 68 -20.37 -9.93 10.44
CA ASP A 68 -21.38 -10.92 10.82
C ASP A 68 -22.41 -10.18 11.71
#